data_AF-A0A1B8HCF3-F1
#
_entry.id   AF-A0A1B8HCF3-F1
#
_cell.length_a   1.000
_cell.length_b   1.000
_cell.length_c   1.000
_cell.angle_alpha   90.00
_cell.angle_beta   90.00
_cell.angle_gamma   90.00
#
_symmetry.space_group_name_H-M   'P 1'
#
loop_
_entity.id
_entity.type
_entity.pdbx_description
1 polymer ?
#
loop_
_entity_poly.entity_id
_entity_poly.type
_entity_poly.pdbx_seq_one_letter_code
_entity_poly.pdbx_strand_id
1 'polypeptide(L)' 'MQFFISLETIVISAKSCDRCCFHAEKDDPEFHEFLSIDRRVSFGSVFGDGNRLTLDLCQHCVKSLLNPWLSVSEPDSF' A
#
# COMPACT_ATOMS: atom_id res chain seq x y z
N MET A 1 20.55 -33.05 12.31
CA MET A 1 19.14 -33.29 11.91
C MET A 1 18.42 -31.96 11.98
N GLN A 2 17.67 -31.59 10.93
CA GLN A 2 16.85 -30.38 10.92
C GLN A 2 15.41 -30.74 11.28
N PHE A 3 14.77 -29.88 12.08
CA PHE A 3 13.36 -29.99 12.43
C PHE A 3 12.59 -28.92 11.65
N PHE A 4 11.62 -29.36 10.85
CA PHE A 4 10.71 -28.47 10.14
C PHE A 4 9.36 -28.50 10.83
N ILE A 5 8.72 -27.34 10.93
CA ILE A 5 7.40 -27.17 11.54
C ILE A 5 6.51 -26.42 10.54
N SER A 6 5.27 -26.88 10.38
CA SER A 6 4.29 -26.23 9.53
C SER A 6 3.62 -25.08 10.29
N LEU A 7 3.54 -23.91 9.65
CA LEU A 7 2.80 -22.75 10.14
C LEU A 7 1.76 -22.37 9.08
N GLU A 8 0.56 -22.00 9.52
CA GLU A 8 -0.44 -21.39 8.64
C GLU A 8 -0.20 -19.88 8.57
N THR A 9 -0.23 -19.32 7.37
CA THR A 9 -0.02 -17.87 7.14
C THR A 9 -1.06 -17.36 6.17
N ILE A 10 -1.60 -16.18 6.48
CA ILE A 10 -2.48 -15.43 5.58
C ILE A 10 -1.58 -14.51 4.75
N VAL A 11 -1.71 -14.58 3.43
CA VAL A 11 -0.99 -13.73 2.48
C VAL A 11 -1.99 -12.97 1.61
N ILE A 12 -1.67 -11.74 1.26
CA ILE A 12 -2.44 -10.96 0.29
C ILE A 12 -2.12 -11.50 -1.10
N SER A 13 -3.14 -11.93 -1.85
CA SER A 13 -3.00 -12.47 -3.20
C SER A 13 -3.25 -11.45 -4.30
N ALA A 14 -3.97 -10.36 -4.01
CA ALA A 14 -4.28 -9.31 -4.98
C ALA A 14 -4.64 -8.00 -4.29
N LYS A 15 -4.57 -6.89 -5.03
CA LYS A 15 -5.01 -5.55 -4.60
C LYS A 15 -5.85 -4.89 -5.69
N SER A 16 -6.76 -4.02 -5.28
CA SER A 16 -7.56 -3.20 -6.19
C SER A 16 -7.39 -1.72 -5.82
N CYS A 17 -7.16 -0.87 -6.81
CA CYS A 17 -7.03 0.57 -6.60
C CYS A 17 -8.40 1.20 -6.32
N ASP A 18 -8.55 1.89 -5.19
CA ASP A 18 -9.81 2.49 -4.77
C ASP A 18 -10.29 3.62 -5.71
N ARG A 19 -9.36 4.25 -6.46
CA ARG A 19 -9.69 5.35 -7.38
C ARG A 19 -10.08 4.88 -8.77
N CYS A 20 -9.26 4.01 -9.39
CA CYS A 20 -9.44 3.62 -10.80
C CYS A 20 -9.92 2.18 -10.97
N CYS A 21 -10.13 1.45 -9.87
CA CYS A 21 -10.52 0.04 -9.84
C CYS A 21 -9.54 -0.91 -10.56
N PHE A 22 -8.30 -0.46 -10.85
CA PHE A 22 -7.26 -1.32 -11.39
C PHE A 22 -6.96 -2.46 -10.42
N HIS A 23 -6.95 -3.68 -10.93
CA HIS A 23 -6.70 -4.89 -10.15
C HIS A 23 -5.32 -5.44 -10.49
N ALA A 24 -4.53 -5.78 -9.46
CA ALA A 24 -3.22 -6.38 -9.59
C ALA A 24 -3.16 -7.65 -8.75
N GLU A 25 -2.77 -8.76 -9.39
CA GLU A 25 -2.47 -10.02 -8.72
C GLU A 25 -1.05 -9.97 -8.11
N LYS A 26 -0.75 -10.81 -7.13
CA LYS A 26 0.52 -10.82 -6.39
C LYS A 26 1.76 -10.94 -7.30
N ASP A 27 1.62 -11.63 -8.42
CA ASP A 27 2.71 -11.85 -9.37
C ASP A 27 2.85 -10.71 -10.39
N ASP A 28 1.92 -9.74 -10.40
CA ASP A 28 2.02 -8.55 -11.23
C ASP A 28 3.03 -7.56 -10.62
N PRO A 29 3.94 -6.98 -11.41
CA PRO A 29 4.87 -5.97 -10.92
C PRO A 29 4.15 -4.78 -10.25
N GLU A 30 2.98 -4.41 -10.76
CA GLU A 30 2.17 -3.32 -10.21
C GLU A 30 1.76 -3.56 -8.75
N PHE A 31 1.51 -4.80 -8.33
CA PHE A 31 1.06 -5.14 -6.97
C PHE A 31 2.02 -4.65 -5.87
N HIS A 32 3.32 -4.64 -6.19
CA HIS A 32 4.38 -4.23 -5.28
C HIS A 32 4.51 -2.72 -5.14
N GLU A 33 3.95 -1.95 -6.08
CA GLU A 33 4.06 -0.49 -6.14
C GLU A 33 2.81 0.24 -5.62
N PHE A 34 1.85 -0.49 -5.05
CA PHE A 34 0.68 0.12 -4.41
C PHE A 34 1.07 0.91 -3.15
N LEU A 35 0.51 2.12 -3.01
CA LEU A 35 0.51 2.84 -1.74
C LEU A 35 -0.73 2.44 -0.94
N SER A 36 -0.50 1.76 0.18
CA SER A 36 -1.55 1.32 1.11
C SER A 36 -1.51 2.13 2.41
N ILE A 37 -2.67 2.60 2.87
CA ILE A 37 -2.86 3.22 4.17
C ILE A 37 -3.81 2.33 4.96
N ASP A 38 -3.43 1.94 6.17
CA ASP A 38 -4.33 1.33 7.15
C ASP A 38 -3.92 1.77 8.55
N ARG A 39 -4.58 2.81 9.07
CA ARG A 39 -4.27 3.35 10.40
C ARG A 39 -5.49 3.88 11.11
N ARG A 40 -5.46 3.81 12.44
CA ARG A 40 -6.40 4.54 13.31
C ARG A 40 -5.85 5.93 13.60
N VAL A 41 -6.72 6.94 13.57
CA VAL A 41 -6.38 8.31 13.94
C VAL A 41 -6.72 8.58 15.41
N SER A 42 -6.01 9.55 16.00
CA SER A 42 -6.14 9.92 17.42
C SER A 42 -7.12 11.08 17.61
N PHE A 43 -7.25 11.53 18.86
CA PHE A 43 -8.00 12.72 19.26
C PHE A 43 -7.51 13.98 18.55
N GLY A 44 -8.44 14.85 18.14
CA GLY A 44 -8.18 16.07 17.37
C GLY A 44 -7.91 15.83 15.88
N SER A 45 -8.18 14.62 15.37
CA SER A 45 -8.00 14.36 13.94
C SER A 45 -9.06 15.08 13.12
N VAL A 46 -8.66 15.71 12.01
CA VAL A 46 -9.60 16.29 11.03
C VAL A 46 -10.53 15.26 10.40
N PHE A 47 -10.23 13.96 10.53
CA PHE A 47 -11.05 12.86 10.06
C PHE A 47 -11.99 12.28 11.13
N GLY A 48 -12.06 12.90 12.31
CA GLY A 48 -12.81 12.43 13.46
C GLY A 48 -12.00 11.47 14.35
N ASP A 49 -12.24 11.56 15.65
CA ASP A 49 -11.45 10.87 16.66
C ASP A 49 -11.68 9.36 16.66
N GLY A 50 -10.59 8.58 16.69
CA GLY A 50 -10.65 7.11 16.73
C GLY A 50 -11.03 6.44 15.41
N ASN A 51 -11.31 7.21 14.35
CA ASN A 51 -11.67 6.67 13.06
C ASN A 51 -10.51 5.90 12.40
N ARG A 52 -10.85 4.95 11.53
CA ARG A 52 -9.88 4.17 10.74
C ARG A 52 -9.84 4.73 9.33
N LEU A 53 -8.63 5.01 8.84
CA LEU A 53 -8.37 5.41 7.47
C LEU A 53 -7.79 4.22 6.72
N THR A 54 -8.44 3.85 5.61
CA THR A 54 -7.99 2.81 4.69
C THR A 54 -7.93 3.37 3.27
N LEU A 55 -6.90 3.03 2.51
CA LEU A 55 -6.77 3.43 1.12
C LEU A 55 -5.75 2.52 0.40
N ASP A 56 -6.08 2.06 -0.79
CA ASP A 56 -5.16 1.39 -1.71
C ASP A 56 -5.12 2.14 -3.05
N LEU A 57 -3.95 2.63 -3.45
CA LEU A 57 -3.75 3.32 -4.73
C LEU A 57 -2.65 2.66 -5.57
N CYS A 58 -2.94 2.39 -6.84
CA CYS A 58 -1.93 1.99 -7.83
C CYS A 58 -0.92 3.12 -8.09
N GLN A 59 0.28 2.80 -8.59
CA GLN A 59 1.38 3.76 -8.72
C GLN A 59 1.01 4.94 -9.65
N HIS A 60 0.15 4.68 -10.65
CA HIS A 60 -0.36 5.71 -11.55
C HIS A 60 -1.29 6.71 -10.85
N CYS A 61 -2.15 6.23 -9.93
CA CYS A 61 -3.00 7.11 -9.13
C CYS A 61 -2.19 7.86 -8.07
N VAL A 62 -1.19 7.22 -7.47
CA VAL A 62 -0.24 7.89 -6.56
C VAL A 62 0.44 9.05 -7.28
N LYS A 63 1.02 8.82 -8.46
CA LYS A 63 1.63 9.89 -9.25
C LYS A 63 0.60 10.95 -9.64
N SER A 64 -0.56 10.56 -10.17
CA SER A 64 -1.59 11.52 -10.59
C SER A 64 -2.08 12.42 -9.45
N LEU A 65 -2.20 11.91 -8.23
CA LEU A 65 -2.71 12.66 -7.09
C LEU A 65 -1.60 13.38 -6.34
N LEU A 66 -0.49 12.71 -6.04
CA LEU A 66 0.49 13.17 -5.07
C LEU A 66 1.75 13.80 -5.68
N ASN A 67 1.96 13.72 -7.00
CA ASN A 67 3.19 14.18 -7.65
C ASN A 67 3.64 15.61 -7.29
N PRO A 68 2.76 16.61 -7.11
CA PRO A 68 3.20 17.94 -6.67
C PRO A 68 3.84 17.99 -5.27
N TRP A 69 3.58 16.98 -4.42
CA TRP A 69 4.05 16.90 -3.03
C TRP A 69 5.08 15.78 -2.80
N LEU A 70 5.32 14.93 -3.80
CA LEU A 70 6.32 13.87 -3.72
C LEU A 70 7.72 14.42 -4.01
N SER A 71 8.67 14.10 -3.11
CA SER A 71 10.09 14.30 -3.36
C SER A 71 10.68 12.99 -3.88
N VAL A 72 11.11 12.97 -5.14
CA VAL A 72 11.74 11.81 -5.79
C VAL A 72 13.24 12.06 -5.84
N SER A 73 14.03 11.17 -5.26
CA SER A 73 15.50 11.15 -5.38
C SER A 73 15.94 10.03 -6.29
N GLU A 74 16.97 10.27 -7.09
CA GLU A 74 17.64 9.22 -7.85
C GLU A 74 18.40 8.29 -6.90
N PRO A 75 18.49 6.98 -7.20
CA PRO A 75 19.31 6.07 -6.41
C PRO A 75 20.77 6.50 -6.48
N ASP A 76 21.49 6.37 -5.36
CA ASP A 76 22.93 6.60 -5.34
C ASP A 76 23.60 5.71 -6.40
N SER A 77 24.27 6.34 -7.37
CA SER A 77 25.05 5.64 -8.38
C SER A 77 26.26 4.99 -7.70
N PHE A 78 26.24 3.65 -7.57
CA PHE A 78 27.36 2.83 -7.12
C PHE A 78 28.44 2.68 -8.20
#